data_AF-A0A5B9QP47-F1
#
_entry.id   AF-A0A5B9QP47-F1
#
_cell.length_a   1.000
_cell.length_b   1.000
_cell.length_c   1.000
_cell.angle_alpha   90.00
_cell.angle_beta   90.00
_cell.angle_gamma   90.00
#
_symmetry.space_group_name_H-M   'P 1'
#
loop_
_entity.id
_entity.type
_entity.pdbx_description
1 polymer ?
#
loop_
_entity_poly.entity_id
_entity_poly.type
_entity_poly.pdbx_seq_one_letter_code
_entity_poly.pdbx_strand_id
1 'polypeptide(L)'
;MKNTLLTWLMLLCLTGCSGLPGFKRSADPAGRSQPKATVGAQTSLADPSHQELAIAWETAQLAEQRGMDKEAIAAYLEVRRHDPDRPRVAHALAVLYDRSGMTDAASREYRAALEESPDDANVHCDYGYFLYSTGDSPAAESSLREALRLQPEHQQAMINLALVVGSSGRYDEAQALFTEAIGPAAALHNVGMLRLRAGDVETAKRLLAEAQRRDPSISQAEAVLARLSPPTP
;
A
#
# COMPACT_ATOMS: atom_id res chain seq x y z
N MET A 1 -28.65 51.37 16.78
CA MET A 1 -29.42 52.47 16.16
C MET A 1 -28.78 53.80 16.52
N LYS A 2 -28.65 54.71 15.55
CA LYS A 2 -28.04 56.07 15.52
C LYS A 2 -26.52 56.06 15.20
N ASN A 3 -26.14 56.25 13.91
CA ASN A 3 -25.84 57.51 13.18
C ASN A 3 -24.55 58.18 13.70
N THR A 4 -23.51 58.50 12.92
CA THR A 4 -23.39 59.44 11.76
C THR A 4 -21.93 59.35 11.23
N LEU A 5 -21.61 59.17 9.93
CA LEU A 5 -21.47 60.14 8.81
C LEU A 5 -20.16 60.97 8.75
N LEU A 6 -19.63 61.10 7.51
CA LEU A 6 -18.61 62.01 6.93
C LEU A 6 -17.11 61.64 7.10
N THR A 7 -16.38 61.17 6.07
CA THR A 7 -15.80 61.81 4.85
C THR A 7 -14.63 62.77 5.09
N TRP A 8 -13.60 62.68 4.21
CA TRP A 8 -12.63 63.69 3.67
C TRP A 8 -11.22 63.04 3.56
N LEU A 9 -10.76 62.54 2.42
CA LEU A 9 -10.27 63.13 1.15
C LEU A 9 -8.84 63.77 1.20
N MET A 10 -7.93 63.15 0.43
CA MET A 10 -6.80 63.67 -0.37
C MET A 10 -5.75 64.68 0.17
N LEU A 11 -4.47 64.38 -0.09
CA LEU A 11 -3.44 65.16 -0.84
C LEU A 11 -2.12 64.33 -0.80
N LEU A 12 -1.21 64.24 -1.79
CA LEU A 12 -0.54 65.20 -2.67
C LEU A 12 -0.26 64.53 -4.05
N CYS A 13 -0.45 65.17 -5.21
CA CYS A 13 0.47 66.08 -5.94
C CYS A 13 1.87 65.47 -6.17
N LEU A 14 2.40 65.33 -7.39
CA LEU A 14 2.67 66.40 -8.36
C LEU A 14 2.79 65.87 -9.80
N THR A 15 2.31 66.69 -10.73
CA THR A 15 2.48 66.61 -12.19
C THR A 15 3.59 67.54 -12.67
N GLY A 16 4.15 67.21 -13.85
CA GLY A 16 4.75 68.15 -14.80
C GLY A 16 6.23 67.86 -15.14
N CYS A 17 6.78 68.11 -16.33
CA CYS A 17 6.29 68.44 -17.68
C CYS A 17 7.50 68.29 -18.64
N SER A 18 7.27 67.73 -19.84
CA SER A 18 7.76 68.09 -21.19
C SER A 18 9.25 68.41 -21.54
N GLY A 19 9.75 67.78 -22.63
CA GLY A 19 10.76 68.32 -23.58
C GLY A 19 11.55 67.25 -24.39
N LEU A 20 11.07 66.76 -25.56
CA LEU A 20 11.45 67.08 -26.98
C LEU A 20 12.84 66.52 -27.48
N PRO A 21 13.15 66.43 -28.80
CA PRO A 21 12.52 65.59 -29.86
C PRO A 21 13.54 64.84 -30.79
N GLY A 22 13.07 63.80 -31.48
CA GLY A 22 13.51 63.47 -32.86
C GLY A 22 14.47 62.28 -33.08
N PHE A 23 13.96 61.18 -33.64
CA PHE A 23 14.52 60.59 -34.88
C PHE A 23 13.52 59.61 -35.54
N LYS A 24 13.72 59.43 -36.84
CA LYS A 24 12.76 59.08 -37.91
C LYS A 24 11.93 57.80 -37.79
N ARG A 25 10.73 57.91 -38.38
CA ARG A 25 9.75 56.88 -38.74
C ARG A 25 10.17 56.17 -40.05
N SER A 26 10.02 54.85 -40.12
CA SER A 26 9.80 54.11 -41.37
C SER A 26 8.71 53.07 -41.12
N ALA A 27 7.58 53.22 -41.82
CA ALA A 27 6.55 52.19 -42.00
C ALA A 27 7.11 51.10 -42.93
N ASP A 28 6.76 49.81 -42.82
CA ASP A 28 5.52 49.20 -43.33
C ASP A 28 5.54 47.66 -43.01
N PRO A 29 4.53 46.82 -43.33
CA PRO A 29 3.33 46.59 -42.53
C PRO A 29 3.05 45.09 -42.23
N ALA A 30 1.98 44.83 -41.47
CA ALA A 30 1.19 43.58 -41.45
C ALA A 30 1.90 42.23 -41.18
N GLY A 31 1.72 41.73 -39.95
CA GLY A 31 1.98 40.33 -39.62
C GLY A 31 1.53 40.00 -38.19
N ARG A 32 0.23 39.96 -37.95
CA ARG A 32 -0.34 39.47 -36.67
C ARG A 32 0.07 38.01 -36.47
N SER A 33 0.84 37.74 -35.42
CA SER A 33 0.76 36.48 -34.69
C SER A 33 0.76 36.80 -33.19
N GLN A 34 -0.30 36.39 -32.52
CA GLN A 34 -0.53 36.67 -31.10
C GLN A 34 0.50 35.95 -30.23
N PRO A 35 0.83 36.49 -29.04
CA PRO A 35 1.59 35.75 -28.04
C PRO A 35 0.78 34.55 -27.55
N LYS A 36 1.33 33.33 -27.70
CA LYS A 36 0.78 32.11 -27.10
C LYS A 36 0.75 32.29 -25.58
N ALA A 37 -0.43 32.55 -25.05
CA ALA A 37 -0.70 32.61 -23.63
C ALA A 37 -0.49 31.23 -22.99
N THR A 38 0.29 31.22 -21.92
CA THR A 38 0.25 30.18 -20.89
C THR A 38 -1.08 30.30 -20.14
N VAL A 39 -1.96 29.29 -20.24
CA VAL A 39 -3.07 29.08 -19.31
C VAL A 39 -3.18 27.58 -19.07
N GLY A 40 -3.21 27.21 -17.78
CA GLY A 40 -2.96 25.87 -17.28
C GLY A 40 -3.91 24.79 -17.80
N ALA A 41 -3.43 23.56 -17.69
CA ALA A 41 -4.26 22.37 -17.68
C ALA A 41 -5.29 22.51 -16.54
N GLN A 42 -6.43 23.12 -16.86
CA GLN A 42 -7.66 22.86 -16.15
C GLN A 42 -8.00 21.41 -16.50
N THR A 43 -7.72 20.51 -15.57
CA THR A 43 -8.37 19.20 -15.54
C THR A 43 -9.86 19.49 -15.57
N SER A 44 -10.48 19.35 -16.74
CA SER A 44 -11.90 19.58 -16.91
C SER A 44 -12.62 18.46 -16.18
N LEU A 45 -12.98 18.73 -14.93
CA LEU A 45 -13.91 17.94 -14.12
C LEU A 45 -15.32 17.87 -14.75
N ALA A 46 -15.51 18.17 -16.03
CA ALA A 46 -16.80 18.28 -16.70
C ALA A 46 -17.07 17.18 -17.74
N ASP A 47 -16.14 16.23 -17.95
CA ASP A 47 -16.43 15.00 -18.69
C ASP A 47 -17.08 13.97 -17.74
N PRO A 48 -18.35 13.57 -17.96
CA PRO A 48 -19.04 12.60 -17.11
C PRO A 48 -18.27 11.30 -16.92
N SER A 49 -17.53 10.82 -17.93
CA SER A 49 -16.73 9.60 -17.81
C SER A 49 -15.55 9.76 -16.85
N HIS A 50 -14.96 10.95 -16.77
CA HIS A 50 -13.88 11.24 -15.81
C HIS A 50 -14.43 11.35 -14.38
N GLN A 51 -15.63 11.93 -14.22
CA GLN A 51 -16.29 12.00 -12.92
C GLN A 51 -16.69 10.61 -12.41
N GLU A 52 -17.25 9.77 -13.27
CA GLU A 52 -17.63 8.39 -12.95
C GLU A 52 -16.43 7.55 -12.50
N LEU A 53 -15.30 7.64 -13.21
CA LEU A 53 -14.05 6.98 -12.82
C LEU A 53 -13.53 7.47 -11.45
N ALA A 54 -13.54 8.78 -11.20
CA ALA A 54 -13.10 9.34 -9.93
C ALA A 54 -13.98 8.88 -8.76
N ILE A 55 -15.31 8.89 -8.94
CA ILE A 55 -16.26 8.42 -7.94
C ILE A 55 -16.09 6.91 -7.69
N ALA A 56 -15.93 6.12 -8.75
CA ALA A 56 -15.70 4.67 -8.62
C ALA A 56 -14.40 4.38 -7.86
N TRP A 57 -13.32 5.11 -8.15
CA TRP A 57 -12.05 5.00 -7.43
C TRP A 57 -12.20 5.35 -5.95
N GLU A 58 -12.79 6.50 -5.63
CA GLU A 58 -13.00 6.92 -4.24
C GLU A 58 -13.89 5.93 -3.48
N THR A 59 -14.94 5.42 -4.14
CA THR A 59 -15.83 4.41 -3.58
C THR A 59 -15.08 3.12 -3.27
N ALA A 60 -14.21 2.66 -4.18
CA ALA A 60 -13.41 1.46 -4.01
C ALA A 60 -12.47 1.58 -2.80
N GLN A 61 -11.68 2.65 -2.74
CA GLN A 61 -10.75 2.90 -1.63
C GLN A 61 -11.47 2.98 -0.28
N LEU A 62 -12.62 3.67 -0.25
CA LEU A 62 -13.38 3.87 0.97
C LEU A 62 -14.08 2.59 1.44
N ALA A 63 -14.57 1.79 0.50
CA ALA A 63 -15.15 0.48 0.79
C ALA A 63 -14.07 -0.48 1.34
N GLU A 64 -12.89 -0.48 0.73
CA GLU A 64 -11.76 -1.29 1.18
C GLU A 64 -11.32 -0.92 2.61
N GLN A 65 -11.18 0.37 2.92
CA GLN A 65 -10.84 0.85 4.27
C GLN A 65 -11.87 0.42 5.33
N ARG A 66 -13.13 0.22 4.93
CA ARG A 66 -14.21 -0.21 5.82
C ARG A 66 -14.40 -1.72 5.86
N GLY A 67 -13.60 -2.48 5.12
CA GLY A 67 -13.75 -3.94 4.99
C GLY A 67 -15.04 -4.36 4.28
N MET A 68 -15.59 -3.50 3.44
CA MET A 68 -16.79 -3.76 2.64
C MET A 68 -16.36 -4.38 1.30
N ASP A 69 -15.94 -5.64 1.34
CA ASP A 69 -15.22 -6.29 0.24
C ASP A 69 -16.03 -6.37 -1.05
N LYS A 70 -17.33 -6.66 -0.93
CA LYS A 70 -18.22 -6.78 -2.10
C LYS A 70 -18.38 -5.45 -2.81
N GLU A 71 -18.58 -4.39 -2.04
CA GLU A 71 -18.69 -3.02 -2.52
C GLU A 71 -17.38 -2.54 -3.14
N ALA A 72 -16.24 -2.85 -2.50
CA ALA A 72 -14.91 -2.53 -3.02
C ALA A 72 -14.65 -3.23 -4.35
N ILE A 73 -14.94 -4.53 -4.45
CA ILE A 73 -14.81 -5.30 -5.70
C ILE A 73 -15.68 -4.67 -6.79
N ALA A 74 -16.95 -4.39 -6.51
CA ALA A 74 -17.85 -3.79 -7.50
C ALA A 74 -17.31 -2.43 -8.02
N ALA A 75 -16.80 -1.59 -7.11
CA ALA A 75 -16.24 -0.30 -7.47
C ALA A 75 -14.92 -0.42 -8.27
N TYR A 76 -14.01 -1.32 -7.89
CA TYR A 76 -12.78 -1.58 -8.67
C TYR A 76 -13.07 -2.20 -10.05
N LEU A 77 -14.12 -3.02 -10.17
CA LEU A 77 -14.56 -3.51 -11.48
C LEU A 77 -15.08 -2.39 -12.36
N GLU A 78 -15.76 -1.40 -11.78
CA GLU A 78 -16.21 -0.21 -12.51
C GLU A 78 -15.02 0.67 -12.93
N VAL A 79 -14.04 0.86 -12.05
CA VAL A 79 -12.77 1.52 -12.39
C VAL A 79 -12.12 0.83 -13.59
N ARG A 80 -12.00 -0.51 -13.57
CA ARG A 80 -11.43 -1.30 -14.67
C ARG A 80 -12.26 -1.21 -15.96
N ARG A 81 -13.57 -1.02 -15.87
CA ARG A 81 -14.45 -0.85 -17.05
C ARG A 81 -14.17 0.47 -17.77
N HIS A 82 -13.87 1.53 -17.02
CA HIS A 82 -13.54 2.84 -17.57
C HIS A 82 -12.08 2.96 -18.02
N ASP A 83 -11.16 2.35 -17.25
CA ASP A 83 -9.72 2.43 -17.46
C ASP A 83 -9.08 1.05 -17.22
N PRO A 84 -9.06 0.18 -18.25
CA PRO A 84 -8.57 -1.20 -18.11
C PRO A 84 -7.09 -1.31 -17.75
N ASP A 85 -6.29 -0.31 -18.13
CA ASP A 85 -4.84 -0.26 -17.92
C ASP A 85 -4.48 0.52 -16.63
N ARG A 86 -5.49 0.88 -15.82
CA ARG A 86 -5.25 1.64 -14.60
C ARG A 86 -4.39 0.82 -13.64
N PRO A 87 -3.24 1.35 -13.20
CA PRO A 87 -2.34 0.57 -12.40
C PRO A 87 -2.91 0.26 -11.02
N ARG A 88 -2.43 -0.83 -10.42
CA ARG A 88 -2.81 -1.33 -9.08
C ARG A 88 -4.23 -1.86 -8.93
N VAL A 89 -5.10 -1.75 -9.93
CA VAL A 89 -6.47 -2.28 -9.83
C VAL A 89 -6.47 -3.81 -9.76
N ALA A 90 -5.59 -4.47 -10.54
CA ALA A 90 -5.43 -5.91 -10.49
C ALA A 90 -4.98 -6.39 -9.10
N HIS A 91 -3.99 -5.72 -8.50
CA HIS A 91 -3.50 -6.06 -7.15
C HIS A 91 -4.61 -5.87 -6.10
N ALA A 92 -5.32 -4.75 -6.13
CA ALA A 92 -6.43 -4.49 -5.19
C ALA A 92 -7.54 -5.53 -5.31
N LEU A 93 -7.95 -5.87 -6.54
CA LEU A 93 -8.93 -6.94 -6.77
C LEU A 93 -8.43 -8.30 -6.29
N ALA A 94 -7.14 -8.62 -6.48
CA ALA A 94 -6.55 -9.86 -6.02
C ALA A 94 -6.65 -10.02 -4.50
N VAL A 95 -6.26 -8.98 -3.74
CA VAL A 95 -6.34 -8.96 -2.27
C VAL A 95 -7.78 -9.08 -1.78
N LEU A 96 -8.72 -8.39 -2.44
CA LEU A 96 -10.14 -8.45 -2.08
C LEU A 96 -10.76 -9.83 -2.35
N TYR A 97 -10.41 -10.45 -3.48
CA TYR A 97 -10.85 -11.81 -3.80
C TYR A 97 -10.24 -12.83 -2.86
N ASP A 98 -8.97 -12.68 -2.48
CA ASP A 98 -8.30 -13.52 -1.49
C ASP A 98 -9.02 -13.46 -0.13
N ARG A 99 -9.25 -12.24 0.38
CA ARG A 99 -9.99 -12.03 1.64
C ARG A 99 -11.42 -12.58 1.60
N SER A 100 -12.05 -12.56 0.43
CA SER A 100 -13.39 -13.11 0.20
C SER A 100 -13.43 -14.62 -0.06
N GLY A 101 -12.28 -15.31 -0.06
CA GLY A 101 -12.17 -16.74 -0.34
C GLY A 101 -12.43 -17.13 -1.80
N MET A 102 -12.38 -16.17 -2.73
CA MET A 102 -12.56 -16.40 -4.17
C MET A 102 -11.23 -16.76 -4.82
N THR A 103 -10.71 -17.95 -4.50
CA THR A 103 -9.35 -18.39 -4.83
C THR A 103 -8.99 -18.26 -6.32
N ASP A 104 -9.84 -18.72 -7.23
CA ASP A 104 -9.56 -18.67 -8.68
C ASP A 104 -9.49 -17.24 -9.21
N ALA A 105 -10.36 -16.36 -8.70
CA ALA A 105 -10.37 -14.95 -9.06
C ALA A 105 -9.11 -14.27 -8.54
N ALA A 106 -8.75 -14.49 -7.27
CA ALA A 106 -7.53 -13.96 -6.66
C ALA A 106 -6.27 -14.39 -7.44
N SER A 107 -6.14 -15.68 -7.76
CA SER A 107 -5.00 -16.21 -8.53
C SER A 107 -4.84 -15.58 -9.91
N ARG A 108 -5.95 -15.28 -10.60
CA ARG A 108 -5.90 -14.57 -11.89
C ARG A 108 -5.45 -13.12 -11.73
N GLU A 109 -6.01 -12.41 -10.75
CA GLU A 109 -5.72 -10.99 -10.56
C GLU A 109 -4.30 -10.76 -10.01
N TYR A 110 -3.77 -11.63 -9.15
CA TYR A 110 -2.35 -11.56 -8.73
C TYR A 110 -1.40 -11.73 -9.92
N ARG A 111 -1.70 -12.66 -10.84
CA ARG A 111 -0.89 -12.83 -12.06
C ARG A 111 -0.98 -11.61 -12.97
N ALA A 112 -2.17 -11.04 -13.16
CA ALA A 112 -2.34 -9.81 -13.92
C ALA A 112 -1.57 -8.63 -13.28
N ALA A 113 -1.57 -8.54 -11.94
CA ALA A 113 -0.80 -7.52 -11.23
C ALA A 113 0.72 -7.66 -11.45
N LEU A 114 1.24 -8.88 -11.49
CA LEU A 114 2.65 -9.14 -11.79
C LEU A 114 3.00 -8.96 -13.28
N GLU A 115 2.06 -9.17 -14.19
CA GLU A 115 2.25 -8.84 -15.61
C GLU A 115 2.36 -7.31 -15.81
N GLU A 116 1.57 -6.54 -15.06
CA GLU A 116 1.59 -5.08 -15.09
C GLU A 116 2.84 -4.50 -14.41
N SER A 117 3.19 -5.02 -13.23
CA SER A 117 4.28 -4.54 -12.39
C SER A 117 5.14 -5.70 -11.86
N PRO A 118 6.02 -6.28 -12.70
CA PRO A 118 6.81 -7.46 -12.33
C PRO A 118 7.81 -7.21 -11.20
N ASP A 119 8.17 -5.95 -10.95
CA ASP A 119 9.12 -5.51 -9.93
C ASP A 119 8.43 -4.93 -8.66
N ASP A 120 7.12 -5.14 -8.46
CA ASP A 120 6.44 -4.69 -7.24
C ASP A 120 6.57 -5.72 -6.11
N ALA A 121 7.38 -5.37 -5.11
CA ALA A 121 7.64 -6.21 -3.94
C ALA A 121 6.37 -6.54 -3.13
N ASN A 122 5.38 -5.64 -3.07
CA ASN A 122 4.14 -5.87 -2.33
C ASN A 122 3.28 -6.93 -3.03
N VAL A 123 3.21 -6.88 -4.37
CA VAL A 123 2.46 -7.88 -5.16
C VAL A 123 3.10 -9.27 -4.99
N HIS A 124 4.44 -9.35 -5.06
CA HIS A 124 5.16 -10.60 -4.78
C HIS A 124 4.94 -11.10 -3.34
N CYS A 125 4.91 -10.19 -2.36
CA CYS A 125 4.67 -10.52 -0.96
C CYS A 125 3.26 -11.11 -0.75
N ASP A 126 2.24 -10.44 -1.25
CA ASP A 126 0.85 -10.83 -1.08
C ASP A 126 0.53 -12.10 -1.88
N TYR A 127 1.01 -12.19 -3.13
CA TYR A 127 0.83 -13.39 -3.93
C TYR A 127 1.57 -14.59 -3.33
N GLY A 128 2.77 -14.38 -2.77
CA GLY A 128 3.50 -15.42 -2.05
C GLY A 128 2.73 -15.95 -0.85
N TYR A 129 2.10 -15.07 -0.06
CA TYR A 129 1.24 -15.48 1.05
C TYR A 129 -0.01 -16.25 0.56
N PHE A 130 -0.65 -15.76 -0.50
CA PHE A 130 -1.78 -16.43 -1.14
C PHE A 130 -1.42 -17.83 -1.65
N LEU A 131 -0.26 -17.99 -2.29
CA LEU A 131 0.23 -19.30 -2.76
C LEU A 131 0.46 -20.25 -1.59
N TYR A 132 1.01 -19.75 -0.49
CA TYR A 132 1.20 -20.56 0.72
C TYR A 132 -0.13 -21.00 1.34
N SER A 133 -1.09 -20.09 1.47
CA SER A 133 -2.41 -20.39 2.04
C SER A 133 -3.24 -21.35 1.18
N THR A 134 -2.96 -21.39 -0.13
CA THR A 134 -3.61 -22.28 -1.10
C THR A 134 -2.84 -23.58 -1.37
N GLY A 135 -1.68 -23.75 -0.73
CA GLY A 135 -0.93 -25.02 -0.69
C GLY A 135 0.27 -25.12 -1.61
N ASP A 136 0.58 -24.11 -2.43
CA ASP A 136 1.77 -24.07 -3.27
C ASP A 136 2.95 -23.42 -2.54
N SER A 137 3.50 -24.15 -1.56
CA SER A 137 4.63 -23.67 -0.74
C SER A 137 5.91 -23.39 -1.56
N PRO A 138 6.28 -24.18 -2.59
CA PRO A 138 7.43 -23.86 -3.43
C PRO A 138 7.28 -22.55 -4.20
N ALA A 139 6.12 -22.30 -4.83
CA ALA A 139 5.88 -21.04 -5.53
C ALA A 139 5.82 -19.86 -4.54
N ALA A 140 5.22 -20.05 -3.37
CA ALA A 140 5.19 -19.06 -2.31
C ALA A 140 6.59 -18.59 -1.90
N GLU A 141 7.51 -19.53 -1.65
CA GLU A 141 8.90 -19.20 -1.32
C GLU A 141 9.58 -18.41 -2.44
N SER A 142 9.39 -18.82 -3.71
CA SER A 142 9.96 -18.12 -4.85
C SER A 142 9.50 -16.66 -4.90
N SER A 143 8.18 -16.42 -4.81
CA SER A 143 7.62 -15.06 -4.83
C SER A 143 8.10 -14.23 -3.64
N LEU A 144 8.15 -14.80 -2.44
CA LEU A 144 8.60 -14.08 -1.24
C LEU A 144 10.09 -13.74 -1.27
N ARG A 145 10.93 -14.61 -1.83
CA ARG A 145 12.35 -14.29 -2.06
C ARG A 145 12.50 -13.19 -3.09
N GLU A 146 11.65 -13.16 -4.11
CA GLU A 146 11.67 -12.07 -5.09
C GLU A 146 11.25 -10.73 -4.47
N ALA A 147 10.22 -10.72 -3.61
CA ALA A 147 9.86 -9.55 -2.82
C ALA A 147 11.05 -9.01 -2.01
N LEU A 148 11.81 -9.89 -1.35
CA LEU A 148 13.01 -9.51 -0.58
C LEU A 148 14.22 -9.15 -1.46
N ARG A 149 14.31 -9.69 -2.68
CA ARG A 149 15.33 -9.26 -3.65
C ARG A 149 15.07 -7.81 -4.11
N LEU A 150 13.80 -7.49 -4.36
CA LEU A 150 13.35 -6.16 -4.78
C LEU A 150 13.42 -5.15 -3.62
N GLN A 151 13.02 -5.57 -2.42
CA GLN A 151 13.03 -4.76 -1.22
C GLN A 151 13.53 -5.58 -0.01
N PRO A 152 14.84 -5.53 0.28
CA PRO A 152 15.45 -6.33 1.37
C PRO A 152 14.85 -6.07 2.76
N GLU A 153 14.41 -4.84 3.03
CA GLU A 153 13.84 -4.44 4.32
C GLU A 153 12.32 -4.69 4.42
N HIS A 154 11.72 -5.42 3.48
CA HIS A 154 10.28 -5.66 3.45
C HIS A 154 9.85 -6.61 4.58
N GLN A 155 9.49 -6.03 5.72
CA GLN A 155 9.16 -6.73 6.96
C GLN A 155 8.11 -7.84 6.78
N GLN A 156 7.00 -7.55 6.09
CA GLN A 156 5.95 -8.55 5.87
C GLN A 156 6.41 -9.74 5.01
N ALA A 157 7.22 -9.50 3.98
CA ALA A 157 7.78 -10.55 3.15
C ALA A 157 8.74 -11.45 3.95
N MET A 158 9.55 -10.88 4.85
CA MET A 158 10.40 -11.65 5.77
C MET A 158 9.57 -12.56 6.69
N ILE A 159 8.50 -12.03 7.28
CA ILE A 159 7.58 -12.79 8.15
C ILE A 159 6.92 -13.92 7.35
N ASN A 160 6.38 -13.63 6.17
CA ASN A 160 5.73 -14.61 5.32
C ASN A 160 6.72 -15.69 4.87
N LEU A 161 7.94 -15.32 4.49
CA LEU A 161 8.97 -16.29 4.11
C LEU A 161 9.35 -17.17 5.29
N ALA A 162 9.51 -16.59 6.49
CA ALA A 162 9.80 -17.34 7.71
C ALA A 162 8.71 -18.39 8.01
N LEU A 163 7.44 -18.05 7.80
CA LEU A 163 6.33 -19.01 7.91
C LEU A 163 6.45 -20.15 6.89
N VAL A 164 6.71 -19.84 5.62
CA VAL A 164 6.83 -20.83 4.53
C VAL A 164 8.00 -21.80 4.79
N VAL A 165 9.18 -21.27 5.05
CA VAL A 165 10.38 -22.11 5.26
C VAL A 165 10.30 -22.88 6.58
N GLY A 166 9.72 -22.28 7.63
CA GLY A 166 9.54 -22.89 8.93
C GLY A 166 8.51 -24.03 8.92
N SER A 167 7.41 -23.89 8.18
CA SER A 167 6.46 -25.00 7.93
C SER A 167 7.10 -26.16 7.15
N SER A 168 8.15 -25.88 6.38
CA SER A 168 8.97 -26.88 5.70
C SER A 168 10.10 -27.46 6.57
N GLY A 169 10.13 -27.13 7.87
CA GLY A 169 11.14 -27.64 8.81
C GLY A 169 12.47 -26.88 8.84
N ARG A 170 12.63 -25.80 8.06
CA ARG A 170 13.84 -24.94 8.07
C ARG A 170 13.73 -23.89 9.17
N TYR A 171 13.77 -24.35 10.41
CA TYR A 171 13.52 -23.52 11.59
C TYR A 171 14.61 -22.47 11.85
N ASP A 172 15.87 -22.76 11.53
CA ASP A 172 16.97 -21.81 11.73
C ASP A 172 16.86 -20.62 10.78
N GLU A 173 16.51 -20.88 9.52
CA GLU A 173 16.21 -19.84 8.52
C GLU A 173 14.99 -19.02 8.95
N ALA A 174 13.91 -19.69 9.36
CA ALA A 174 12.71 -19.01 9.86
C ALA A 174 13.03 -18.10 11.06
N GLN A 175 13.85 -18.58 12.00
CA GLN A 175 14.23 -17.79 13.17
C GLN A 175 15.03 -16.55 12.79
N ALA A 176 15.98 -16.67 11.85
CA ALA A 176 16.77 -15.53 11.37
C ALA A 176 15.86 -14.47 10.75
N LEU A 177 14.98 -14.88 9.83
CA LEU A 177 14.03 -13.98 9.16
C LEU A 177 13.06 -13.31 10.15
N PHE A 178 12.49 -14.07 11.10
CA PHE A 178 11.66 -13.46 12.13
C PHE A 178 12.46 -12.52 13.05
N THR A 179 13.71 -12.85 13.37
CA THR A 179 14.52 -12.01 14.26
C THR A 179 14.78 -10.66 13.62
N GLU A 180 15.09 -10.66 12.33
CA GLU A 180 15.27 -9.44 11.55
C GLU A 180 13.97 -8.63 11.44
N ALA A 181 12.85 -9.29 11.16
CA ALA A 181 11.58 -8.61 10.94
C ALA A 181 10.91 -8.09 12.23
N ILE A 182 10.92 -8.86 13.32
CA ILE A 182 10.08 -8.63 14.51
C ILE A 182 10.83 -8.82 15.83
N GLY A 183 12.15 -8.99 15.76
CA GLY A 183 13.01 -9.12 16.94
C GLY A 183 13.06 -10.54 17.53
N PRO A 184 14.04 -10.79 18.41
CA PRO A 184 14.39 -12.14 18.83
C PRO A 184 13.35 -12.82 19.71
N ALA A 185 12.63 -12.07 20.56
CA ALA A 185 11.60 -12.67 21.42
C ALA A 185 10.41 -13.17 20.60
N ALA A 186 9.91 -12.36 19.67
CA ALA A 186 8.84 -12.73 18.77
C ALA A 186 9.26 -13.85 17.79
N ALA A 187 10.52 -13.87 17.35
CA ALA A 187 11.07 -14.97 16.55
C ALA A 187 11.03 -16.31 17.28
N LEU A 188 11.50 -16.35 18.53
CA LEU A 188 11.44 -17.56 19.36
C LEU A 188 10.00 -18.03 19.58
N HIS A 189 9.08 -17.10 19.78
CA HIS A 189 7.66 -17.43 19.91
C HIS A 189 7.12 -18.09 18.63
N ASN A 190 7.31 -17.46 17.47
CA ASN A 190 6.80 -17.96 16.19
C ASN A 190 7.41 -19.32 15.82
N VAL A 191 8.72 -19.52 16.01
CA VAL A 191 9.37 -20.82 15.78
C VAL A 191 8.88 -21.87 16.78
N GLY A 192 8.68 -21.49 18.05
CA GLY A 192 8.06 -22.35 19.05
C GLY A 192 6.67 -22.84 18.62
N MET A 193 5.84 -21.96 18.05
CA MET A 193 4.52 -22.32 17.52
C MET A 193 4.61 -23.23 16.29
N LEU A 194 5.56 -23.01 15.39
CA LEU A 194 5.81 -23.90 14.24
C LEU A 194 6.26 -25.30 14.69
N ARG A 195 7.16 -25.37 15.68
CA ARG A 195 7.60 -26.64 16.30
C ARG A 195 6.45 -27.38 16.98
N LEU A 196 5.56 -26.65 17.66
CA LEU A 196 4.38 -27.23 18.29
C LEU A 196 3.44 -27.85 17.25
N ARG A 197 3.19 -27.15 16.12
CA ARG A 197 2.39 -27.68 15.01
C ARG A 197 3.00 -28.94 14.38
N ALA A 198 4.33 -29.02 14.35
CA ALA A 198 5.07 -30.20 13.90
C ALA A 198 5.12 -31.35 14.94
N GLY A 199 4.57 -31.16 16.14
CA GLY A 199 4.56 -32.16 17.21
C GLY A 199 5.81 -32.19 18.10
N ASP A 200 6.78 -31.30 17.87
CA ASP A 200 8.00 -31.15 18.70
C ASP A 200 7.69 -30.30 19.94
N VAL A 201 6.88 -30.88 20.83
CA VAL A 201 6.35 -30.22 22.03
C VAL A 201 7.47 -29.76 22.97
N GLU A 202 8.52 -30.56 23.12
CA GLU A 202 9.60 -30.26 24.07
C GLU A 202 10.47 -29.09 23.61
N THR A 203 10.78 -29.01 22.31
CA THR A 203 11.47 -27.82 21.77
C THR A 203 10.56 -26.60 21.80
N ALA A 204 9.29 -26.76 21.45
CA ALA A 204 8.30 -25.67 21.51
C ALA A 204 8.22 -25.04 22.91
N LYS A 205 8.10 -25.86 23.96
CA LYS A 205 8.08 -25.39 25.37
C LYS A 205 9.32 -24.57 25.71
N ARG A 206 10.52 -25.06 25.36
CA ARG A 206 11.78 -24.34 25.65
C ARG A 206 11.84 -22.98 24.95
N LEU A 207 11.48 -22.94 23.66
CA LEU A 207 11.49 -21.72 22.86
C LEU A 207 10.46 -20.70 23.37
N LEU A 208 9.25 -21.14 23.67
CA LEU A 208 8.19 -20.28 24.21
C LEU A 208 8.56 -19.72 25.60
N ALA A 209 9.17 -20.52 26.47
CA ALA A 209 9.64 -20.08 27.77
C ALA A 209 10.79 -19.07 27.66
N GLU A 210 11.70 -19.25 26.70
CA GLU A 210 12.76 -18.26 26.43
C GLU A 210 12.19 -16.96 25.84
N ALA A 211 11.22 -17.06 24.92
CA ALA A 211 10.53 -15.90 24.37
C ALA A 211 9.91 -15.03 25.48
N GLN A 212 9.20 -15.68 26.42
CA GLN A 212 8.58 -14.99 27.56
C GLN A 212 9.60 -14.41 28.55
N ARG A 213 10.74 -15.08 28.79
CA ARG A 213 11.82 -14.52 29.63
C ARG A 213 12.40 -13.25 29.03
N ARG A 214 12.53 -13.18 27.71
CA ARG A 214 13.05 -12.00 27.01
C ARG A 214 12.06 -10.86 26.96
N ASP A 215 10.80 -11.19 26.70
CA ASP A 215 9.71 -10.24 26.65
C ASP A 215 8.47 -10.80 27.37
N PRO A 216 8.26 -10.41 28.64
CA PRO A 216 7.11 -10.83 29.41
C PRO A 216 5.75 -10.39 28.84
N SER A 217 5.72 -9.44 27.89
CA SER A 217 4.48 -8.98 27.26
C SER A 217 3.93 -9.96 26.20
N ILE A 218 4.70 -10.98 25.80
CA ILE A 218 4.25 -12.05 24.90
C ILE A 218 3.35 -13.04 25.65
N SER A 219 2.18 -12.57 26.11
CA SER A 219 1.25 -13.31 26.99
C SER A 219 0.63 -14.54 26.33
N GLN A 220 0.61 -14.60 25.00
CA GLN A 220 0.09 -15.76 24.27
C GLN A 220 0.93 -17.03 24.51
N ALA A 221 2.22 -16.88 24.87
CA ALA A 221 3.08 -18.00 25.21
C ALA A 221 2.66 -18.67 26.53
N GLU A 222 2.17 -17.90 27.51
CA GLU A 222 1.80 -18.40 28.84
C GLU A 222 0.61 -19.35 28.79
N ALA A 223 -0.45 -18.97 28.06
CA ALA A 223 -1.63 -19.83 27.88
C ALA A 223 -1.30 -21.15 27.17
N VAL A 224 -0.37 -21.11 26.22
CA VAL A 224 0.12 -22.31 25.52
C VAL A 224 0.97 -23.17 26.48
N LEU A 225 1.91 -22.58 27.21
CA LEU A 225 2.76 -23.30 28.17
C LEU A 225 1.97 -23.94 29.31
N ALA A 226 0.95 -23.25 29.83
CA ALA A 226 0.06 -23.78 30.88
C ALA A 226 -0.71 -25.03 30.40
N ARG A 227 -1.16 -25.05 29.14
CA ARG A 227 -1.80 -26.22 28.53
C ARG A 227 -0.84 -27.38 28.27
N LEU A 228 0.44 -27.08 28.09
CA LEU A 228 1.49 -28.07 27.79
C LEU A 228 2.15 -28.64 29.05
N SER A 229 1.90 -28.04 30.21
CA SER A 229 2.42 -28.49 31.51
C SER A 229 1.37 -29.37 32.21
N PRO A 230 1.77 -30.48 32.85
CA PRO A 230 0.83 -31.26 33.65
C PRO A 230 0.28 -30.40 34.80
N PRO A 231 -0.97 -30.60 35.23
CA PRO A 231 -1.50 -29.89 36.39
C PRO A 231 -0.59 -30.15 37.60
N THR A 232 -0.14 -29.08 38.27
CA THR A 232 0.55 -29.21 39.54
C THR A 232 -0.38 -29.89 40.55
N PRO A 233 0.07 -30.96 41.23
CA PRO A 233 -0.74 -31.69 42.21
C PRO A 233 -1.11 -30.83 43.43
#